data_AF-A0A2E5IQ45-F1
#
_entry.id   AF-A0A2E5IQ45-F1
#
_cell.length_a   1.000
_cell.length_b   1.000
_cell.length_c   1.000
_cell.angle_alpha   90.00
_cell.angle_beta   90.00
_cell.angle_gamma   90.00
#
_symmetry.space_group_name_H-M   'P 1'
#
loop_
_entity.id
_entity.type
_entity.pdbx_description
1 polymer ?
#
loop_
_entity_poly.entity_id
_entity_poly.type
_entity_poly.pdbx_seq_one_letter_code
_entity_poly.pdbx_strand_id
1 'polypeptide(L)' 'MTKDIFCTFCSKKQGEVAQLIAGPDVYICDECVKVCNAVIAQE' A
#
# COMPACT_ATOMS: atom_id res chain seq x y z
N MET A 1 -15.65 -17.01 3.80
CA MET A 1 -14.45 -16.47 4.45
C MET A 1 -13.86 -15.42 3.52
N THR A 2 -14.04 -14.14 3.82
CA THR A 2 -13.48 -13.04 3.01
C THR A 2 -11.97 -12.99 3.27
N LYS A 3 -11.14 -13.07 2.22
CA LYS A 3 -9.70 -12.79 2.32
C LYS A 3 -9.55 -11.27 2.34
N ASP A 4 -9.40 -10.70 3.54
CA ASP A 4 -9.01 -9.31 3.68
C ASP A 4 -7.60 -9.12 3.08
N ILE A 5 -7.46 -8.14 2.20
CA ILE A 5 -6.17 -7.76 1.60
C ILE A 5 -5.65 -6.53 2.35
N PHE A 6 -4.39 -6.61 2.76
CA PHE A 6 -3.73 -5.60 3.58
C PHE A 6 -2.49 -5.07 2.87
N CYS A 7 -2.20 -3.79 3.06
CA CYS A 7 -0.94 -3.20 2.62
C CYS A 7 0.22 -3.83 3.42
N THR A 8 1.24 -4.32 2.73
CA THR A 8 2.43 -4.94 3.35
C THR A 8 3.24 -3.94 4.18
N PHE A 9 3.13 -2.64 3.90
CA PHE A 9 3.93 -1.59 4.53
C PHE A 9 3.27 -0.96 5.76
N CYS A 10 1.96 -0.68 5.70
CA CYS A 10 1.23 -0.01 6.78
C CYS A 10 0.15 -0.89 7.44
N SER A 11 -0.03 -2.12 6.96
CA SER A 11 -1.03 -3.08 7.44
C SER A 11 -2.48 -2.61 7.37
N LYS A 12 -2.76 -1.53 6.63
CA LYS A 12 -4.13 -1.04 6.38
C LYS A 12 -4.88 -1.96 5.43
N LYS A 13 -6.18 -2.12 5.66
CA LYS A 13 -7.09 -2.89 4.80
C LYS A 13 -7.44 -2.11 3.53
N GLN A 14 -7.86 -2.82 2.48
CA GLN A 14 -8.38 -2.19 1.26
C GLN A 14 -9.50 -1.16 1.53
N GLY A 15 -10.34 -1.36 2.55
CA GLY A 15 -11.41 -0.43 2.92
C GLY A 15 -10.95 0.82 3.68
N GLU A 16 -9.71 0.86 4.16
CA GLU A 16 -9.15 2.00 4.92
C GLU A 16 -8.32 2.95 4.06
N VAL A 17 -8.09 2.60 2.79
CA VAL A 17 -7.25 3.35 1.87
C VAL A 17 -8.01 3.66 0.59
N ALA A 18 -7.69 4.80 -0.04
CA ALA A 18 -8.34 5.18 -1.30
C ALA A 18 -8.00 4.21 -2.44
N GLN A 19 -6.75 3.73 -2.48
CA GLN A 19 -6.28 2.74 -3.44
C GLN A 19 -5.31 1.76 -2.78
N LEU A 20 -5.50 0.48 -3.10
CA LEU A 20 -4.60 -0.60 -2.75
C LEU A 20 -4.19 -1.33 -4.03
N ILE A 21 -2.89 -1.29 -4.33
CA ILE A 21 -2.29 -1.91 -5.50
C ILE A 21 -1.80 -3.31 -5.10
N ALA A 22 -2.24 -4.33 -5.84
CA ALA A 22 -1.82 -5.71 -5.68
C ALA A 22 -0.75 -6.06 -6.72
N GLY A 23 0.47 -6.33 -6.24
CA GLY A 23 1.54 -6.95 -7.01
C GLY A 23 1.57 -8.47 -6.83
N PRO A 24 2.47 -9.18 -7.54
CA PRO A 24 2.56 -10.65 -7.49
C PRO A 24 2.88 -11.20 -6.08
N ASP A 25 3.61 -10.45 -5.25
CA ASP A 25 3.97 -10.88 -3.87
C ASP A 25 3.82 -9.75 -2.82
N VAL A 26 3.40 -8.55 -3.25
CA VAL A 26 3.37 -7.36 -2.39
C VAL A 26 2.11 -6.55 -2.62
N TYR A 27 1.58 -5.98 -1.54
CA TYR A 27 0.45 -5.05 -1.61
C TYR A 27 0.90 -3.69 -1.08
N ILE A 28 0.65 -2.64 -1.85
CA ILE A 28 1.03 -1.27 -1.46
C ILE A 28 -0.16 -0.33 -1.64
N CYS A 29 -0.42 0.54 -0.67
CA CYS A 29 -1.47 1.56 -0.77
C CYS A 29 -0.93 2.90 -1.27
N ASP A 30 -1.83 3.76 -1.76
CA ASP A 30 -1.50 5.13 -2.22
C ASP A 30 -0.69 5.95 -1.19
N GLU A 31 -1.03 5.85 0.11
CA GLU A 31 -0.29 6.51 1.18
C GLU A 31 1.17 6.06 1.24
N CYS A 32 1.42 4.74 1.19
CA CYS A 32 2.77 4.19 1.20
C CYS A 32 3.54 4.57 -0.08
N VAL A 33 2.87 4.60 -1.24
CA VAL A 33 3.47 5.07 -2.49
C VAL A 33 3.93 6.52 -2.36
N LYS A 34 3.12 7.41 -1.77
CA LYS A 34 3.50 8.82 -1.54
C LYS A 34 4.70 8.96 -0.62
N VAL A 35 4.73 8.20 0.48
CA VAL A 35 5.86 8.19 1.41
C VAL A 35 7.12 7.69 0.71
N CYS A 36 7.05 6.55 0.01
CA CYS A 36 8.17 6.02 -0.76
C CYS A 36 8.65 7.03 -1.82
N ASN A 37 7.75 7.63 -2.58
CA ASN A 37 8.09 8.65 -3.58
C ASN A 37 8.76 9.89 -2.95
N ALA A 38 8.32 10.33 -1.77
CA ALA A 38 8.93 11.45 -1.07
C ALA A 38 10.35 11.14 -0.57
N VAL A 39 10.63 9.87 -0.24
CA VAL A 39 11.98 9.39 0.11
C VAL A 39 12.85 9.30 -1.14
N ILE A 40 12.32 8.74 -2.23
CA ILE A 40 13.06 8.57 -3.50
C ILE A 40 13.33 9.92 -4.18
N ALA A 41 12.42 10.88 -4.08
CA ALA A 41 12.60 12.22 -4.67
C ALA A 41 13.60 13.10 -3.91
N GLN A 42 14.10 12.64 -2.76
CA GLN A 42 15.25 13.23 -2.07
C GLN A 42 16.53 12.51 -2.50
N GLU A 43 16.93 12.72 -3.76
CA GLU A 43 18.29 12.44 -4.25
C GLU A 43 18.91 13.70 -4.87
#